data_AF-A0A166K535-F1
#
_entry.id   AF-A0A166K535-F1
#
_cell.length_a   1.000
_cell.length_b   1.000
_cell.length_c   1.000
_cell.angle_alpha   90.00
_cell.angle_beta   90.00
_cell.angle_gamma   90.00
#
_symmetry.space_group_name_H-M   'P 1'
#
loop_
_entity.id
_entity.type
_entity.pdbx_description
1 polymer ?
#
loop_
_entity_poly.entity_id
_entity_poly.type
_entity_poly.pdbx_seq_one_letter_code
_entity_poly.pdbx_strand_id
1 'polypeptide(L)'
;MANNPERVRVRGVTIHRPVIYGNTATVMTAKERESCAFPDHTHRWTVAVRSAASTNDMDIVGGADDLGYFIKRVAFKLHETYATPTRNIDKPPFEVTETGWGEFEIQIKITFIAESGEKAITFYHHLKLHPWTLTGDPEIPPLEQAIALGPVHSWQYDEIVFTDPYQSFLNILTAHPPTPLPKMKRRPVPFHTANPGALEASKGGLPEFTVAMEKEEAERLEAAKKSVIAQQNKWRATLIEREKDLEKLQKELNERS
;
A
#
# COMPACT_ATOMS: atom_id res chain seq x y z
N MET A 1 -19.72 37.54 -15.43
CA MET A 1 -19.58 36.28 -14.68
C MET A 1 -18.60 36.56 -13.54
N ALA A 2 -19.07 36.58 -12.30
CA ALA A 2 -18.24 36.97 -11.16
C ALA A 2 -17.13 35.94 -10.94
N ASN A 3 -15.88 36.41 -10.88
CA ASN A 3 -14.71 35.58 -10.60
C ASN A 3 -14.79 35.15 -9.12
N ASN A 4 -15.10 33.88 -8.83
CA ASN A 4 -15.19 33.40 -7.45
C ASN A 4 -13.77 33.34 -6.86
N PRO A 5 -13.39 34.22 -5.91
CA PRO A 5 -12.04 34.25 -5.36
C PRO A 5 -11.64 32.95 -4.66
N GLU A 6 -12.60 32.11 -4.30
CA GLU A 6 -12.38 30.79 -3.68
C GLU A 6 -11.89 29.71 -4.65
N ARG A 7 -12.00 29.92 -5.98
CA ARG A 7 -11.53 29.00 -7.03
C ARG A 7 -10.25 29.49 -7.72
N VAL A 8 -9.40 30.19 -6.98
CA VAL A 8 -8.06 30.57 -7.44
C VAL A 8 -7.05 29.51 -6.97
N ARG A 9 -6.27 28.94 -7.89
CA ARG A 9 -5.17 28.02 -7.55
C ARG A 9 -3.99 28.79 -6.96
N VAL A 10 -3.45 28.30 -5.85
CA VAL A 10 -2.30 28.88 -5.16
C VAL A 10 -1.03 28.28 -5.74
N ARG A 11 -0.32 29.04 -6.59
CA ARG A 11 0.85 28.53 -7.30
C ARG A 11 2.06 28.34 -6.38
N GLY A 12 2.84 27.29 -6.65
CA GLY A 12 4.07 26.97 -5.93
C GLY A 12 3.85 26.34 -4.55
N VAL A 13 2.62 25.92 -4.25
CA VAL A 13 2.27 25.28 -2.98
C VAL A 13 1.96 23.82 -3.22
N THR A 14 2.63 22.95 -2.45
CA THR A 14 2.37 21.52 -2.41
C THR A 14 2.04 21.12 -0.98
N ILE A 15 0.97 20.36 -0.81
CA ILE A 15 0.53 19.84 0.49
C ILE A 15 0.13 18.38 0.32
N HIS A 16 0.48 17.52 1.28
CA HIS A 16 0.22 16.08 1.19
C HIS A 16 -0.63 15.58 2.36
N ARG A 17 -1.26 14.41 2.16
CA ARG A 17 -1.99 13.67 3.21
C ARG A 17 -1.50 12.23 3.30
N PRO A 18 -0.86 11.85 4.42
CA PRO A 18 -0.48 10.47 4.70
C PRO A 18 -1.72 9.59 4.83
N VAL A 19 -1.80 8.57 3.99
CA VAL A 19 -2.86 7.56 4.02
C VAL A 19 -2.25 6.18 4.06
N ILE A 20 -3.02 5.23 4.56
CA ILE A 20 -2.75 3.82 4.38
C ILE A 20 -3.94 3.18 3.68
N TYR A 21 -3.64 2.22 2.83
CA TYR A 21 -4.63 1.33 2.25
C TYR A 21 -4.17 -0.10 2.39
N GLY A 22 -5.11 -1.02 2.45
CA GLY A 22 -4.79 -2.42 2.63
C GLY A 22 -5.91 -3.20 3.29
N ASN A 23 -5.58 -4.37 3.83
CA ASN A 23 -6.55 -5.21 4.52
C ASN A 23 -6.01 -5.87 5.80
N THR A 24 -6.96 -6.21 6.67
CA THR A 24 -6.79 -7.28 7.65
C THR A 24 -7.58 -8.51 7.23
N ALA A 25 -7.12 -9.70 7.64
CA ALA A 25 -7.86 -10.95 7.44
C ALA A 25 -7.71 -11.88 8.65
N THR A 26 -8.77 -12.59 8.99
CA THR A 26 -8.81 -13.59 10.07
C THR A 26 -9.50 -14.84 9.56
N VAL A 27 -8.92 -16.01 9.85
CA VAL A 27 -9.59 -17.29 9.63
C VAL A 27 -10.87 -17.32 10.48
N MET A 28 -11.99 -17.71 9.86
CA MET A 28 -13.27 -17.82 10.55
C MET A 28 -13.29 -19.06 11.44
N THR A 29 -13.85 -18.91 12.63
CA THR A 29 -14.11 -20.03 13.54
C THR A 29 -15.15 -20.99 12.96
N ALA A 30 -15.19 -22.24 13.43
CA ALA A 30 -16.19 -23.22 12.99
C ALA A 30 -17.63 -22.68 13.12
N LYS A 31 -17.93 -22.00 14.24
CA LYS A 31 -19.24 -21.39 14.49
C LYS A 31 -19.57 -20.26 13.51
N GLU A 32 -18.61 -19.43 13.16
CA GLU A 32 -18.79 -18.36 12.16
C GLU A 32 -18.98 -18.93 10.75
N ARG A 33 -18.34 -20.05 10.44
CA ARG A 33 -18.53 -20.76 9.16
C ARG A 33 -19.89 -21.41 9.07
N GLU A 34 -20.40 -22.00 10.16
CA GLU A 34 -21.74 -22.57 10.24
C GLU A 34 -22.85 -21.53 10.04
N SER A 35 -22.63 -20.28 10.51
CA SER A 35 -23.57 -19.18 10.32
C SER A 35 -23.36 -18.39 9.02
N CYS A 36 -22.29 -18.68 8.28
CA CYS A 36 -21.99 -18.02 7.01
C CYS A 36 -22.97 -18.50 5.93
N ALA A 37 -23.53 -17.56 5.17
CA ALA A 37 -24.35 -17.90 4.01
C ALA A 37 -23.57 -18.64 2.91
N PHE A 38 -22.24 -18.61 2.96
CA PHE A 38 -21.32 -19.23 2.00
C PHE A 38 -20.42 -20.26 2.70
N PRO A 39 -20.72 -21.57 2.59
CA PRO A 39 -20.00 -22.62 3.31
C PRO A 39 -18.51 -22.75 2.97
N ASP A 40 -18.15 -22.37 1.73
CA ASP A 40 -16.80 -22.44 1.21
C ASP A 40 -15.92 -21.28 1.70
N HIS A 41 -16.50 -20.27 2.35
CA HIS A 41 -15.74 -19.15 2.90
C HIS A 41 -14.94 -19.60 4.12
N THR A 42 -13.67 -19.18 4.16
CA THR A 42 -12.71 -19.59 5.18
C THR A 42 -12.20 -18.40 6.00
N HIS A 43 -12.22 -17.19 5.43
CA HIS A 43 -11.71 -15.98 6.05
C HIS A 43 -12.77 -14.88 6.09
N ARG A 44 -12.72 -14.08 7.16
CA ARG A 44 -13.31 -12.75 7.21
C ARG A 44 -12.18 -11.75 7.01
N TRP A 45 -12.38 -10.79 6.12
CA TRP A 45 -11.37 -9.78 5.80
C TRP A 45 -12.01 -8.41 5.74
N THR A 46 -11.22 -7.38 6.06
CA THR A 46 -11.63 -5.98 5.98
C THR A 46 -10.60 -5.21 5.18
N VAL A 47 -11.00 -4.65 4.05
CA VAL A 47 -10.18 -3.73 3.25
C VAL A 47 -10.54 -2.29 3.61
N ALA A 48 -9.56 -1.41 3.75
CA ALA A 48 -9.82 -0.03 4.14
C ALA A 48 -8.85 0.98 3.53
N VAL A 49 -9.27 2.25 3.55
CA VAL A 49 -8.42 3.44 3.41
C VAL A 49 -8.52 4.24 4.70
N ARG A 50 -7.39 4.54 5.34
CA ARG A 50 -7.33 5.22 6.64
C ARG A 50 -6.22 6.26 6.67
N SER A 51 -6.25 7.18 7.64
CA SER A 51 -5.08 8.02 7.91
C SER A 51 -3.93 7.15 8.42
N ALA A 52 -2.69 7.56 8.15
CA ALA A 52 -1.53 6.71 8.43
C ALA A 52 -1.20 6.57 9.92
N ALA A 53 -1.41 7.62 10.72
CA ALA A 53 -1.08 7.60 12.14
C ALA A 53 -2.03 6.70 12.93
N SER A 54 -1.49 6.01 13.93
CA SER A 54 -2.25 5.21 14.89
C SER A 54 -2.14 5.84 16.28
N THR A 55 -3.22 5.78 17.06
CA THR A 55 -3.20 6.18 18.48
C THR A 55 -2.93 4.97 19.38
N ASN A 56 -2.52 5.20 20.63
CA ASN A 56 -2.12 4.13 21.56
C ASN A 56 -3.24 3.13 21.85
N ASP A 57 -4.48 3.62 21.88
CA ASP A 57 -5.65 2.88 22.34
C ASP A 57 -6.41 2.19 21.20
N MET A 58 -5.93 2.34 19.96
CA MET A 58 -6.55 1.74 18.78
C MET A 58 -6.13 0.27 18.59
N ASP A 59 -7.13 -0.58 18.36
CA ASP A 59 -7.04 -1.99 17.98
C ASP A 59 -7.00 -2.20 16.45
N ILE A 60 -6.94 -1.10 15.69
CA ILE A 60 -6.81 -1.08 14.24
C ILE A 60 -5.52 -0.39 13.78
N VAL A 61 -5.07 -0.73 12.56
CA VAL A 61 -3.93 -0.07 11.92
C VAL A 61 -4.40 1.27 11.37
N GLY A 62 -3.69 2.35 11.72
CA GLY A 62 -3.99 3.72 11.29
C GLY A 62 -5.31 4.27 11.84
N GLY A 63 -5.81 5.32 11.20
CA GLY A 63 -7.14 5.88 11.48
C GLY A 63 -7.21 6.89 12.61
N ALA A 64 -6.07 7.47 13.03
CA ALA A 64 -6.07 8.55 14.04
C ALA A 64 -6.82 9.81 13.59
N ASP A 65 -6.95 10.04 12.28
CA ASP A 65 -7.58 11.23 11.71
C ASP A 65 -8.77 10.82 10.83
N ASP A 66 -9.80 11.67 10.82
CA ASP A 66 -10.89 11.57 9.85
C ASP A 66 -10.43 12.07 8.47
N LEU A 67 -10.64 11.30 7.41
CA LEU A 67 -10.32 11.70 6.04
C LEU A 67 -11.51 12.34 5.29
N GLY A 68 -12.70 12.36 5.89
CA GLY A 68 -13.94 12.84 5.27
C GLY A 68 -13.93 14.33 4.88
N TYR A 69 -13.02 15.13 5.45
CA TYR A 69 -12.90 16.55 5.11
C TYR A 69 -12.32 16.80 3.71
N PHE A 70 -11.68 15.81 3.06
CA PHE A 70 -11.17 15.94 1.70
C PHE A 70 -11.52 14.77 0.78
N ILE A 71 -11.89 13.61 1.34
CA ILE A 71 -12.40 12.47 0.60
C ILE A 71 -13.93 12.49 0.62
N LYS A 72 -14.53 12.52 -0.57
CA LYS A 72 -15.98 12.44 -0.75
C LYS A 72 -16.48 11.00 -0.76
N ARG A 73 -15.75 10.10 -1.41
CA ARG A 73 -16.15 8.70 -1.57
C ARG A 73 -14.94 7.81 -1.83
N VAL A 74 -14.95 6.61 -1.26
CA VAL A 74 -14.05 5.52 -1.64
C VAL A 74 -14.88 4.40 -2.26
N ALA A 75 -14.51 3.98 -3.46
CA ALA A 75 -15.13 2.85 -4.15
C ALA A 75 -14.17 1.66 -4.16
N PHE A 76 -14.60 0.54 -3.60
CA PHE A 76 -13.86 -0.73 -3.62
C PHE A 76 -14.48 -1.63 -4.69
N LYS A 77 -13.72 -1.94 -5.75
CA LYS A 77 -14.12 -2.93 -6.75
C LYS A 77 -13.53 -4.28 -6.36
N LEU A 78 -14.41 -5.15 -5.88
CA LEU A 78 -14.14 -6.54 -5.53
C LEU A 78 -14.17 -7.44 -6.77
N HIS A 79 -13.83 -8.72 -6.59
CA HIS A 79 -13.95 -9.73 -7.62
C HIS A 79 -15.41 -9.92 -8.07
N GLU A 80 -15.63 -10.28 -9.34
CA GLU A 80 -16.97 -10.35 -9.97
C GLU A 80 -17.89 -11.42 -9.35
N THR A 81 -17.31 -12.36 -8.59
CA THR A 81 -18.07 -13.38 -7.85
C THR A 81 -18.86 -12.81 -6.67
N TYR A 82 -18.52 -11.61 -6.18
CA TYR A 82 -19.27 -10.97 -5.10
C TYR A 82 -20.53 -10.28 -5.63
N ALA A 83 -21.63 -10.41 -4.88
CA ALA A 83 -22.82 -9.62 -5.14
C ALA A 83 -22.50 -8.13 -4.98
N THR A 84 -22.87 -7.33 -5.99
CA THR A 84 -22.52 -5.90 -6.08
C THR A 84 -21.02 -5.68 -5.86
N PRO A 85 -20.17 -6.08 -6.82
CA PRO A 85 -18.72 -6.10 -6.63
C PRO A 85 -18.14 -4.70 -6.43
N THR A 86 -18.83 -3.64 -6.87
CA THR A 86 -18.42 -2.26 -6.58
C THR A 86 -19.13 -1.74 -5.34
N ARG A 87 -18.39 -1.55 -4.25
CA ARG A 87 -18.87 -1.02 -2.97
C ARG A 87 -18.50 0.46 -2.85
N ASN A 88 -19.49 1.33 -2.75
CA ASN A 88 -19.29 2.77 -2.63
C ASN A 88 -19.51 3.21 -1.18
N ILE A 89 -18.47 3.79 -0.57
CA ILE A 89 -18.49 4.30 0.79
C ILE A 89 -18.34 5.82 0.77
N ASP A 90 -19.42 6.53 1.05
CA ASP A 90 -19.49 8.00 0.96
C ASP A 90 -19.11 8.71 2.27
N LYS A 91 -18.94 7.97 3.36
CA LYS A 91 -18.58 8.50 4.68
C LYS A 91 -17.60 7.58 5.40
N PRO A 92 -16.69 8.14 6.22
CA PRO A 92 -15.81 7.36 7.08
C PRO A 92 -16.62 6.50 8.08
N PRO A 93 -16.13 5.31 8.49
CA PRO A 93 -14.87 4.70 8.07
C PRO A 93 -14.93 4.17 6.63
N PHE A 94 -13.88 4.45 5.84
CA PHE A 94 -13.79 4.02 4.44
C PHE A 94 -13.29 2.58 4.37
N GLU A 95 -14.16 1.63 4.69
CA GLU A 95 -13.83 0.21 4.75
C GLU A 95 -14.97 -0.70 4.29
N VAL A 96 -14.61 -1.91 3.90
CA VAL A 96 -15.53 -2.97 3.52
C VAL A 96 -15.09 -4.25 4.20
N THR A 97 -15.99 -4.84 4.98
CA THR A 97 -15.81 -6.18 5.57
C THR A 97 -16.61 -7.19 4.77
N GLU A 98 -15.93 -8.28 4.40
CA GLU A 98 -16.51 -9.39 3.64
C GLU A 98 -15.93 -10.72 4.10
N THR A 99 -16.50 -11.80 3.58
CA THR A 99 -15.98 -13.16 3.78
C THR A 99 -15.56 -13.76 2.44
N GLY A 100 -14.57 -14.65 2.44
CA GLY A 100 -14.09 -15.28 1.23
C GLY A 100 -13.06 -16.38 1.48
N TRP A 101 -12.57 -16.97 0.40
CA TRP A 101 -11.59 -18.07 0.44
C TRP A 101 -10.34 -17.81 -0.40
N GLY A 102 -10.37 -16.83 -1.31
CA GLY A 102 -9.30 -16.55 -2.26
C GLY A 102 -8.75 -15.14 -2.15
N GLU A 103 -7.48 -15.00 -2.49
CA GLU A 103 -6.77 -13.73 -2.66
C GLU A 103 -7.01 -13.18 -4.08
N PHE A 104 -7.21 -11.87 -4.22
CA PHE A 104 -7.46 -11.22 -5.50
C PHE A 104 -7.12 -9.73 -5.43
N GLU A 105 -6.99 -9.08 -6.59
CA GLU A 105 -6.73 -7.64 -6.65
C GLU A 105 -8.01 -6.83 -6.45
N ILE A 106 -8.01 -5.95 -5.46
CA ILE A 106 -9.06 -4.97 -5.17
C ILE A 106 -8.62 -3.62 -5.74
N GLN A 107 -9.42 -3.07 -6.64
CA GLN A 107 -9.23 -1.69 -7.11
C GLN A 107 -9.91 -0.72 -6.14
N ILE A 108 -9.15 0.21 -5.56
CA ILE A 108 -9.60 1.20 -4.58
C ILE A 108 -9.58 2.57 -5.23
N LYS A 109 -10.75 3.15 -5.50
CA LYS A 109 -10.87 4.47 -6.15
C LYS A 109 -11.32 5.53 -5.17
N ILE A 110 -10.46 6.51 -4.92
CA ILE A 110 -10.73 7.65 -4.02
C ILE A 110 -11.22 8.83 -4.86
N THR A 111 -12.41 9.33 -4.54
CA THR A 111 -12.99 10.54 -5.12
C THR A 111 -12.95 11.66 -4.08
N PHE A 112 -12.38 12.80 -4.45
CA PHE A 112 -12.26 13.96 -3.57
C PHE A 112 -13.53 14.81 -3.53
N ILE A 113 -13.62 15.70 -2.54
CA ILE A 113 -14.66 16.73 -2.45
C ILE A 113 -14.59 17.70 -3.65
N ALA A 114 -15.69 18.39 -3.94
CA ALA A 114 -15.77 19.23 -5.14
C ALA A 114 -14.82 20.44 -5.08
N GLU A 115 -14.50 20.88 -3.87
CA GLU A 115 -13.63 21.99 -3.53
C GLU A 115 -12.19 21.72 -3.94
N SER A 116 -11.74 20.46 -3.94
CA SER A 116 -10.40 20.12 -4.42
C SER A 116 -10.27 20.36 -5.93
N GLY A 117 -11.33 20.10 -6.69
CA GLY A 117 -11.33 20.06 -8.15
C GLY A 117 -10.30 19.11 -8.74
N GLU A 118 -9.83 18.13 -7.95
CA GLU A 118 -8.88 17.12 -8.37
C GLU A 118 -9.58 15.87 -8.89
N LYS A 119 -8.91 15.17 -9.81
CA LYS A 119 -9.41 13.90 -10.35
C LYS A 119 -9.32 12.81 -9.29
N ALA A 120 -10.21 11.82 -9.39
CA ALA A 120 -10.14 10.64 -8.55
C ALA A 120 -8.83 9.87 -8.79
N ILE A 121 -8.24 9.36 -7.71
CA ILE A 121 -7.06 8.49 -7.75
C ILE A 121 -7.47 7.03 -7.56
N THR A 122 -6.64 6.11 -8.01
CA THR A 122 -6.90 4.67 -7.93
C THR A 122 -5.66 3.95 -7.42
N PHE A 123 -5.85 3.13 -6.38
CA PHE A 123 -4.88 2.17 -5.88
C PHE A 123 -5.31 0.76 -6.26
N TYR A 124 -4.33 -0.15 -6.31
CA TYR A 124 -4.54 -1.57 -6.53
C TYR A 124 -3.95 -2.30 -5.35
N HIS A 125 -4.80 -3.04 -4.63
CA HIS A 125 -4.40 -3.77 -3.43
C HIS A 125 -4.63 -5.26 -3.64
N HIS A 126 -3.59 -6.07 -3.50
CA HIS A 126 -3.77 -7.52 -3.51
C HIS A 126 -4.25 -7.97 -2.12
N LEU A 127 -5.49 -8.44 -2.04
CA LEU A 127 -6.10 -8.92 -0.79
C LEU A 127 -5.28 -10.09 -0.26
N LYS A 128 -4.68 -9.91 0.93
CA LYS A 128 -3.92 -10.98 1.59
C LYS A 128 -4.78 -11.66 2.65
N LEU A 129 -4.96 -12.97 2.53
CA LEU A 129 -5.68 -13.81 3.49
C LEU A 129 -4.73 -14.66 4.31
N HIS A 130 -3.67 -15.18 3.68
CA HIS A 130 -2.74 -16.10 4.30
C HIS A 130 -1.52 -15.41 4.90
N PRO A 131 -0.93 -15.97 5.97
CA PRO A 131 0.29 -15.44 6.56
C PRO A 131 1.41 -15.26 5.53
N TRP A 132 2.23 -14.23 5.73
CA TRP A 132 3.41 -13.99 4.90
C TRP A 132 4.46 -15.07 5.15
N THR A 133 5.00 -15.62 4.07
CA THR A 133 6.03 -16.66 4.11
C THR A 133 7.26 -16.25 3.31
N LEU A 134 8.42 -16.85 3.62
CA LEU A 134 9.63 -16.68 2.81
C LEU A 134 9.62 -17.67 1.64
N THR A 135 10.44 -17.38 0.63
CA THR A 135 10.65 -18.28 -0.51
C THR A 135 11.07 -19.67 -0.04
N GLY A 136 10.21 -20.68 -0.29
CA GLY A 136 10.45 -22.08 0.06
C GLY A 136 9.40 -22.69 1.01
N ASP A 137 8.64 -21.86 1.72
CA ASP A 137 7.54 -22.31 2.58
C ASP A 137 6.20 -22.40 1.81
N PRO A 138 5.25 -23.24 2.26
CA PRO A 138 3.91 -23.29 1.68
C PRO A 138 3.20 -21.93 1.78
N GLU A 139 2.79 -21.36 0.66
CA GLU A 139 2.09 -20.07 0.60
C GLU A 139 0.72 -20.11 1.28
N ILE A 140 0.07 -21.28 1.27
CA ILE A 140 -1.21 -21.53 1.92
C ILE A 140 -0.99 -22.57 3.03
N PRO A 141 -0.78 -22.13 4.29
CA PRO A 141 -0.65 -23.05 5.40
C PRO A 141 -2.01 -23.69 5.75
N PRO A 142 -2.02 -24.85 6.44
CA PRO A 142 -3.22 -25.42 7.02
C PRO A 142 -3.96 -24.41 7.93
N LEU A 143 -5.29 -24.45 7.95
CA LEU A 143 -6.11 -23.47 8.69
C LEU A 143 -5.73 -23.39 10.17
N GLU A 144 -5.40 -24.51 10.81
CA GLU A 144 -4.99 -24.55 12.22
C GLU A 144 -3.73 -23.72 12.48
N GLN A 145 -2.76 -23.78 11.57
CA GLN A 145 -1.53 -22.98 11.67
C GLN A 145 -1.82 -21.50 11.40
N ALA A 146 -2.67 -21.20 10.41
CA ALA A 146 -3.08 -19.82 10.14
C ALA A 146 -3.82 -19.19 11.34
N ILE A 147 -4.67 -19.95 12.03
CA ILE A 147 -5.36 -19.52 13.26
C ILE A 147 -4.33 -19.19 14.36
N ALA A 148 -3.32 -20.04 14.54
CA ALA A 148 -2.29 -19.83 15.57
C ALA A 148 -1.42 -18.58 15.31
N LEU A 149 -1.25 -18.18 14.05
CA LEU A 149 -0.50 -16.99 13.66
C LEU A 149 -1.31 -15.69 13.82
N GLY A 150 -2.63 -15.79 14.00
CA GLY A 150 -3.52 -14.67 14.24
C GLY A 150 -3.87 -13.88 12.97
N PRO A 151 -4.36 -12.63 13.13
CA PRO A 151 -4.78 -11.82 12.00
C PRO A 151 -3.62 -11.51 11.03
N VAL A 152 -3.90 -11.63 9.74
CA VAL A 152 -3.00 -11.22 8.68
C VAL A 152 -3.19 -9.73 8.43
N HIS A 153 -2.09 -8.99 8.38
CA HIS A 153 -2.06 -7.57 8.08
C HIS A 153 -1.27 -7.34 6.78
N SER A 154 -1.91 -6.67 5.82
CA SER A 154 -1.30 -6.22 4.56
C SER A 154 -1.65 -4.76 4.37
N TRP A 155 -0.74 -3.86 4.72
CA TRP A 155 -0.96 -2.40 4.69
C TRP A 155 0.17 -1.71 3.95
N GLN A 156 -0.21 -0.75 3.11
CA GLN A 156 0.68 0.08 2.32
C GLN A 156 0.50 1.53 2.75
N TYR A 157 1.63 2.23 2.92
CA TYR A 157 1.67 3.67 3.15
C TYR A 157 1.77 4.41 1.82
N ASP A 158 1.03 5.51 1.70
CA ASP A 158 1.11 6.41 0.55
C ASP A 158 0.81 7.85 0.98
N GLU A 159 1.15 8.81 0.12
CA GLU A 159 0.91 10.22 0.33
C GLU A 159 0.12 10.81 -0.82
N ILE A 160 -1.09 11.27 -0.52
CA ILE A 160 -1.90 11.99 -1.51
C ILE A 160 -1.37 13.42 -1.59
N VAL A 161 -0.69 13.75 -2.69
CA VAL A 161 -0.07 15.05 -2.92
C VAL A 161 -1.00 15.95 -3.75
N PHE A 162 -1.29 17.14 -3.22
CA PHE A 162 -2.03 18.19 -3.90
C PHE A 162 -1.07 19.33 -4.27
N THR A 163 -0.85 19.50 -5.57
CA THR A 163 0.01 20.57 -6.13
C THR A 163 -0.86 21.70 -6.66
N ASP A 164 -0.49 22.93 -6.34
CA ASP A 164 -1.22 24.15 -6.67
C ASP A 164 -2.74 24.05 -6.34
N PRO A 165 -3.12 23.72 -5.08
CA PRO A 165 -4.53 23.53 -4.71
C PRO A 165 -5.31 24.85 -4.82
N TYR A 166 -6.63 24.76 -4.95
CA TYR A 166 -7.50 25.94 -4.79
C TYR A 166 -7.36 26.52 -3.38
N GLN A 167 -7.44 27.85 -3.26
CA GLN A 167 -7.31 28.52 -1.96
C GLN A 167 -8.32 28.03 -0.93
N SER A 168 -9.58 27.79 -1.34
CA SER A 168 -10.60 27.22 -0.45
C SER A 168 -10.25 25.82 0.04
N PHE A 169 -9.76 24.96 -0.86
CA PHE A 169 -9.32 23.62 -0.50
C PHE A 169 -8.08 23.64 0.38
N LEU A 170 -7.12 24.51 0.09
CA LEU A 170 -5.95 24.71 0.94
C LEU A 170 -6.36 25.10 2.36
N ASN A 171 -7.33 26.02 2.52
CA ASN A 171 -7.84 26.39 3.83
C ASN A 171 -8.46 25.19 4.57
N ILE A 172 -9.24 24.35 3.87
CA ILE A 172 -9.81 23.11 4.44
C ILE A 172 -8.69 22.19 4.91
N LEU A 173 -7.66 21.97 4.08
CA LEU A 173 -6.52 21.14 4.44
C LEU A 173 -5.77 21.74 5.63
N THR A 174 -5.42 23.02 5.63
CA THR A 174 -4.69 23.66 6.74
C THR A 174 -5.46 23.64 8.05
N ALA A 175 -6.79 23.69 8.00
CA ALA A 175 -7.65 23.54 9.20
C ALA A 175 -7.65 22.12 9.78
N HIS A 176 -7.22 21.11 9.01
CA HIS A 176 -7.14 19.71 9.42
C HIS A 176 -5.72 19.18 9.18
N PRO A 177 -4.73 19.58 10.01
CA PRO A 177 -3.38 19.06 9.93
C PRO A 177 -3.37 17.55 10.26
N PRO A 178 -2.61 16.72 9.54
CA PRO A 178 -2.54 15.29 9.83
C PRO A 178 -1.83 15.04 11.17
N THR A 179 -2.27 14.02 11.89
CA THR A 179 -1.57 13.57 13.08
C THR A 179 -0.19 13.03 12.69
N PRO A 180 0.91 13.50 13.33
CA PRO A 180 2.25 13.01 13.02
C PRO A 180 2.40 11.52 13.32
N LEU A 181 3.13 10.80 12.46
CA LEU A 181 3.52 9.42 12.76
C LEU A 181 4.38 9.36 14.04
N PRO A 182 4.29 8.26 14.81
CA PRO A 182 5.18 8.03 15.94
C PRO A 182 6.64 8.04 15.52
N LYS A 183 7.50 8.62 16.36
CA LYS A 183 8.95 8.70 16.08
C LYS A 183 9.69 7.39 16.31
N MET A 184 9.20 6.57 17.23
CA MET A 184 9.82 5.31 17.65
C MET A 184 8.87 4.15 17.40
N LYS A 185 9.44 2.98 17.09
CA LYS A 185 8.70 1.72 16.95
C LYS A 185 8.18 1.28 18.31
N ARG A 186 6.86 1.09 18.41
CA ARG A 186 6.17 0.62 19.62
C ARG A 186 5.39 -0.68 19.37
N ARG A 187 5.09 -0.93 18.10
CA ARG A 187 4.35 -2.06 17.57
C ARG A 187 5.17 -2.69 16.42
N PRO A 188 4.83 -3.90 15.96
CA PRO A 188 5.43 -4.49 14.77
C PRO A 188 5.35 -3.56 13.55
N VAL A 189 6.22 -3.78 12.58
CA VAL A 189 6.15 -3.04 11.31
C VAL A 189 5.20 -3.74 10.34
N PRO A 190 4.48 -3.01 9.48
CA PRO A 190 3.77 -3.61 8.35
C PRO A 190 4.74 -4.40 7.47
N PHE A 191 4.32 -5.58 7.00
CA PHE A 191 5.15 -6.38 6.09
C PHE A 191 5.32 -5.69 4.73
N HIS A 192 6.54 -5.72 4.19
CA HIS A 192 6.87 -5.12 2.91
C HIS A 192 7.38 -6.17 1.92
N THR A 193 6.63 -6.42 0.85
CA THR A 193 6.95 -7.46 -0.14
C THR A 193 8.28 -7.26 -0.85
N ALA A 194 8.71 -6.01 -1.07
CA ALA A 194 10.01 -5.69 -1.64
C ALA A 194 11.17 -5.71 -0.62
N ASN A 195 10.90 -6.06 0.64
CA ASN A 195 11.89 -6.31 1.68
C ASN A 195 11.53 -7.56 2.51
N PRO A 196 11.77 -8.77 1.97
CA PRO A 196 11.47 -10.02 2.68
C PRO A 196 12.12 -10.16 4.06
N GLY A 197 13.25 -9.47 4.29
CA GLY A 197 13.92 -9.42 5.60
C GLY A 197 13.09 -8.75 6.70
N ALA A 198 12.02 -8.02 6.36
CA ALA A 198 11.10 -7.42 7.30
C ALA A 198 10.12 -8.43 7.93
N LEU A 199 10.08 -9.68 7.46
CA LEU A 199 9.07 -10.66 7.89
C LEU A 199 9.06 -10.85 9.41
N GLU A 200 10.23 -11.07 10.02
CA GLU A 200 10.32 -11.28 11.48
C GLU A 200 9.84 -10.05 12.26
N ALA A 201 10.19 -8.85 11.79
CA ALA A 201 9.77 -7.60 12.42
C ALA A 201 8.27 -7.29 12.24
N SER A 202 7.60 -7.96 11.28
CA SER A 202 6.16 -7.85 11.04
C SER A 202 5.32 -8.89 11.78
N LYS A 203 5.94 -9.88 12.42
CA LYS A 203 5.21 -10.91 13.17
C LYS A 203 4.65 -10.36 14.47
N GLY A 204 3.48 -10.89 14.84
CA GLY A 204 2.94 -10.80 16.19
C GLY A 204 2.31 -9.46 16.53
N GLY A 205 1.06 -9.28 16.14
CA GLY A 205 0.21 -8.19 16.61
C GLY A 205 -0.08 -7.12 15.56
N LEU A 206 -0.67 -6.03 16.05
CA LEU A 206 -1.18 -4.94 15.22
C LEU A 206 -0.04 -4.03 14.76
N PRO A 207 0.27 -3.93 13.45
CA PRO A 207 1.40 -3.15 12.99
C PRO A 207 1.14 -1.65 13.03
N GLU A 208 2.20 -0.85 12.98
CA GLU A 208 2.14 0.62 12.99
C GLU A 208 3.21 1.23 12.07
N PHE A 209 2.84 2.29 11.34
CA PHE A 209 3.78 3.09 10.56
C PHE A 209 4.46 4.15 11.43
N THR A 210 5.76 4.35 11.25
CA THR A 210 6.56 5.29 12.07
C THR A 210 7.48 6.13 11.19
N VAL A 211 7.88 7.30 11.69
CA VAL A 211 8.83 8.20 10.99
C VAL A 211 10.18 7.50 10.77
N ALA A 212 10.58 6.61 11.66
CA ALA A 212 11.84 5.86 11.52
C ALA A 212 11.86 4.99 10.24
N MET A 213 10.70 4.48 9.81
CA MET A 213 10.61 3.62 8.62
C MET A 213 10.93 4.39 7.33
N GLU A 214 10.58 5.67 7.24
CA GLU A 214 10.92 6.51 6.09
C GLU A 214 12.45 6.59 5.91
N LYS A 215 13.16 6.85 7.02
CA LYS A 215 14.63 6.93 7.02
C LYS A 215 15.26 5.58 6.67
N GLU A 216 14.80 4.50 7.27
CA GLU A 216 15.30 3.13 6.99
C GLU A 216 15.08 2.75 5.52
N GLU A 217 13.93 3.11 4.95
CA GLU A 217 13.60 2.85 3.55
C GLU A 217 14.47 3.68 2.59
N ALA A 218 14.70 4.96 2.90
CA ALA A 218 15.60 5.81 2.13
C ALA A 218 17.04 5.26 2.10
N GLU A 219 17.56 4.82 3.25
CA GLU A 219 18.88 4.19 3.36
C GLU A 219 18.97 2.90 2.55
N ARG A 220 17.93 2.07 2.59
CA ARG A 220 17.82 0.83 1.80
C ARG A 220 17.83 1.11 0.30
N LEU A 221 17.05 2.08 -0.17
CA LEU A 221 16.97 2.46 -1.58
C LEU A 221 18.30 3.02 -2.10
N GLU A 222 18.98 3.86 -1.30
CA GLU A 222 20.31 4.37 -1.67
C GLU A 222 21.36 3.24 -1.73
N ALA A 223 21.31 2.26 -0.83
CA ALA A 223 22.18 1.07 -0.91
C ALA A 223 21.89 0.23 -2.17
N ALA A 224 20.60 0.00 -2.49
CA ALA A 224 20.19 -0.72 -3.69
C ALA A 224 20.67 0.00 -4.96
N LYS A 225 20.49 1.32 -5.04
CA LYS A 225 20.95 2.16 -6.16
C LYS A 225 22.45 2.05 -6.37
N LYS A 226 23.26 2.10 -5.30
CA LYS A 226 24.72 1.90 -5.38
C LYS A 226 25.07 0.52 -5.96
N SER A 227 24.38 -0.53 -5.53
CA SER A 227 24.57 -1.89 -6.05
C SER A 227 24.25 -1.98 -7.54
N VAL A 228 23.13 -1.40 -7.99
CA VAL A 228 22.73 -1.37 -9.40
C VAL A 228 23.77 -0.63 -10.24
N ILE A 229 24.25 0.53 -9.79
CA ILE A 229 25.30 1.28 -10.49
C ILE A 229 26.59 0.45 -10.61
N ALA A 230 27.00 -0.24 -9.54
CA ALA A 230 28.18 -1.10 -9.56
C ALA A 230 28.02 -2.26 -10.57
N GLN A 231 26.85 -2.91 -10.58
CA GLN A 231 26.53 -3.97 -11.55
C GLN A 231 26.50 -3.43 -12.98
N GLN A 232 25.88 -2.28 -13.20
CA GLN A 232 25.83 -1.63 -14.52
C GLN A 232 27.23 -1.31 -15.04
N ASN A 233 28.11 -0.78 -14.18
CA ASN A 233 29.50 -0.50 -14.53
C ASN A 233 30.27 -1.77 -14.86
N LYS A 234 30.08 -2.84 -14.07
CA LYS A 234 30.67 -4.16 -14.34
C LYS A 234 30.24 -4.70 -15.70
N TRP A 235 28.94 -4.71 -15.99
CA TRP A 235 28.41 -5.21 -17.26
C TRP A 235 28.84 -4.36 -18.46
N ARG A 236 28.91 -3.04 -18.31
CA ARG A 236 29.48 -2.15 -19.34
C ARG A 236 30.94 -2.50 -19.64
N ALA A 237 31.77 -2.72 -18.62
CA ALA A 237 33.17 -3.10 -18.81
C ALA A 237 33.29 -4.46 -19.51
N THR A 238 32.50 -5.45 -19.09
CA THR A 238 32.46 -6.77 -19.75
C THR A 238 31.99 -6.67 -21.20
N LEU A 239 30.99 -5.84 -21.49
CA LEU A 239 30.49 -5.65 -22.86
C LEU A 239 31.56 -5.06 -23.78
N ILE A 240 32.26 -4.02 -23.32
CA ILE A 240 33.39 -3.41 -24.07
C ILE A 240 34.50 -4.43 -24.33
N GLU A 241 34.83 -5.28 -23.36
CA GLU A 241 35.84 -6.34 -23.53
C GLU A 241 35.40 -7.36 -24.59
N ARG A 242 34.14 -7.80 -24.54
CA ARG A 242 33.60 -8.79 -25.49
C ARG A 242 33.47 -8.23 -26.90
N GLU A 243 33.13 -6.95 -27.05
CA GLU A 243 33.12 -6.28 -28.36
C GLU A 243 34.53 -6.27 -28.97
N LYS A 244 35.57 -5.95 -28.17
CA LYS A 244 36.96 -5.99 -28.64
C LYS A 244 37.42 -7.39 -29.05
N ASP A 245 37.03 -8.42 -28.30
CA ASP A 245 37.39 -9.80 -28.64
C ASP A 245 36.65 -10.29 -29.90
N LEU A 246 35.38 -9.89 -30.05
CA LEU A 246 34.59 -10.18 -31.24
C LEU A 246 35.19 -9.54 -32.50
N GLU A 247 35.62 -8.28 -32.42
CA GLU A 247 36.31 -7.60 -33.53
C GLU A 247 37.61 -8.31 -33.93
N LYS A 248 38.39 -8.83 -32.97
CA LYS A 248 39.62 -9.58 -33.26
C LYS A 248 39.31 -10.89 -33.99
N LEU A 249 38.35 -11.66 -33.49
CA LEU A 249 37.97 -12.94 -34.10
C LEU A 249 37.41 -12.74 -35.51
N GLN A 250 36.64 -11.67 -35.76
CA GLN A 250 36.16 -11.34 -37.11
C GLN A 250 37.29 -11.03 -38.08
N LYS A 251 38.34 -10.32 -37.63
CA LYS A 251 39.53 -10.06 -38.46
C LYS A 251 40.26 -11.35 -38.79
N GLU A 252 40.52 -12.21 -37.80
CA GLU A 252 41.19 -13.51 -38.03
C GLU A 252 40.39 -14.42 -38.99
N LEU A 253 39.06 -14.39 -38.92
CA LEU A 253 38.21 -15.19 -39.80
C LEU A 253 38.25 -14.69 -41.25
N ASN A 254 38.23 -13.36 -41.45
CA ASN A 254 38.34 -12.76 -42.79
C ASN A 254 39.74 -12.92 -43.40
N GLU A 255 40.79 -13.04 -42.59
CA GLU A 255 42.16 -13.32 -43.08
C GLU A 255 42.36 -14.78 -43.49
N ARG A 256 41.50 -15.70 -43.01
CA ARG A 256 41.56 -17.14 -43.33
C ARG A 256 40.64 -17.56 -44.47
N SER A 257 39.74 -16.70 -44.93
CA SER A 257 38.82 -16.91 -46.06
C SER A 257 39.38 -16.35 -47.37
#